data_AF-A0A2V9U5A8-F1
#
_entry.id   AF-A0A2V9U5A8-F1
#
_cell.length_a   1.000
_cell.length_b   1.000
_cell.length_c   1.000
_cell.angle_alpha   90.00
_cell.angle_beta   90.00
_cell.angle_gamma   90.00
#
_symmetry.space_group_name_H-M   'P 1'
#
loop_
_entity.id
_entity.type
_entity.pdbx_description
1 polymer ?
#
loop_
_entity_poly.entity_id
_entity_poly.type
_entity_poly.pdbx_seq_one_letter_code
_entity_poly.pdbx_strand_id
1 'polypeptide(L)'
;MLCSCTNIDMPAAGTTRGARAARFLTCLVVVLGLAATLCAPSLLGQHSTVTAVEGDSVLGHLHRPFEETAMGKTWRLGPPLQAPEETADPAPSAPHRSSSTNTVVLHGADLYRMNCEGCHGESGLGAPPEIASIINPVRSTSVALVMQRMKSVGADVSRAQATELAGQSKTALLQRIHNGGQDMPSFSYLNDFEVQSLVAYLNLLAGVPNAAARQAAVSESHARVGELIVKSTCHTCHAATGPNPGPAELAAGAIPPLATLTSRVSRAQLIRKITVGASVNMGEVPDSLRGRMPVFFYLTETEAADVYGYLEAYPPSDSINPPGAVQVQNAQSAPTTGSARPPEGTRKRRDAEPADSANRTWFLYLSLGVLGLLAVGIVFTQREFRRLSTEAHMRRSLRTHLVARALPIVARQNNSWVVEKTSRRPIALVPTGRKPQASSAKRLKDWWCPEEFGDAC
;
A
#
# COMPACT_ATOMS: atom_id res chain seq x y z
N MET A 1 2.79 -49.91 -22.50
CA MET A 1 1.66 -49.96 -21.56
C MET A 1 0.64 -48.94 -22.00
N LEU A 2 -0.40 -49.42 -22.68
CA LEU A 2 -1.56 -48.66 -23.16
C LEU A 2 -2.59 -48.65 -22.03
N CYS A 3 -3.20 -47.49 -21.74
CA CYS A 3 -4.42 -47.44 -20.96
C CYS A 3 -5.48 -46.66 -21.73
N SER A 4 -6.56 -47.39 -22.03
CA SER A 4 -7.71 -47.03 -22.85
C SER A 4 -8.63 -46.03 -22.15
N CYS A 5 -9.11 -45.04 -22.91
CA CYS A 5 -10.33 -44.31 -22.58
C CYS A 5 -11.45 -44.81 -23.50
N THR A 6 -12.57 -45.18 -22.89
CA THR A 6 -13.78 -45.72 -23.50
C THR A 6 -14.53 -44.70 -24.35
N ASN A 7 -14.96 -45.14 -25.53
CA ASN A 7 -15.89 -44.47 -26.42
C ASN A 7 -17.27 -44.30 -25.78
N ILE A 8 -17.84 -43.10 -25.90
CA ILE A 8 -19.28 -42.84 -25.72
C ILE A 8 -19.81 -42.46 -27.10
N ASP A 9 -20.67 -43.31 -27.65
CA ASP A 9 -21.42 -43.05 -28.87
C ASP A 9 -22.44 -41.92 -28.65
N MET A 10 -22.37 -40.90 -29.50
CA MET A 10 -23.39 -39.85 -29.61
C MET A 10 -24.27 -40.09 -30.84
N PRO A 11 -25.60 -39.94 -30.73
CA PRO A 11 -26.51 -40.15 -31.84
C PRO A 11 -26.40 -39.04 -32.88
N ALA A 12 -26.38 -39.45 -34.14
CA ALA A 12 -26.50 -38.57 -35.30
C ALA A 12 -27.92 -37.98 -35.37
N ALA A 13 -28.05 -36.67 -35.12
CA ALA A 13 -29.26 -35.92 -35.41
C ALA A 13 -28.89 -34.62 -36.14
N GLY A 14 -29.35 -34.52 -37.38
CA GLY A 14 -29.02 -33.44 -38.29
C GLY A 14 -29.55 -32.08 -37.84
N THR A 15 -28.66 -31.10 -37.80
CA THR A 15 -28.95 -29.69 -38.14
C THR A 15 -27.63 -29.02 -38.52
N THR A 16 -27.25 -29.12 -39.79
CA THR A 16 -25.97 -28.61 -40.33
C THR A 16 -25.82 -27.08 -40.27
N ARG A 17 -26.89 -26.33 -39.93
CA ARG A 17 -26.84 -24.88 -39.71
C ARG A 17 -26.42 -24.47 -38.29
N GLY A 18 -26.73 -25.26 -37.26
CA GLY A 18 -26.40 -24.91 -35.86
C GLY A 18 -24.91 -25.07 -35.53
N ALA A 19 -24.29 -26.13 -36.05
CA ALA A 19 -22.89 -26.45 -35.77
C ALA A 19 -21.89 -25.42 -36.35
N ARG A 20 -22.23 -24.77 -37.48
CA ARG A 20 -21.39 -23.72 -38.08
C ARG A 20 -21.46 -22.42 -37.29
N ALA A 21 -22.65 -22.05 -36.80
CA ALA A 21 -22.83 -20.85 -35.99
C ALA A 21 -22.10 -20.97 -34.63
N ALA A 22 -22.15 -22.14 -34.00
CA ALA A 22 -21.43 -22.40 -32.75
C ALA A 22 -19.89 -22.27 -32.93
N ARG A 23 -19.32 -22.85 -33.99
CA ARG A 23 -17.87 -22.76 -34.27
C ARG A 23 -17.41 -21.34 -34.60
N PHE A 24 -18.22 -20.56 -35.32
CA PHE A 24 -17.95 -19.14 -35.58
C PHE A 24 -17.94 -18.32 -34.29
N LEU A 25 -18.90 -18.56 -33.38
CA LEU A 25 -18.96 -17.87 -32.10
C LEU A 25 -17.75 -18.20 -31.22
N THR A 26 -17.34 -19.47 -31.17
CA THR A 26 -16.15 -19.88 -30.41
C THR A 26 -14.87 -19.26 -30.98
N CYS A 27 -14.68 -19.26 -32.30
CA CYS A 27 -13.54 -18.58 -32.93
C CYS A 27 -13.56 -17.07 -32.68
N LEU A 28 -14.74 -16.42 -32.76
CA LEU A 28 -14.86 -14.99 -32.49
C LEU A 28 -14.50 -14.65 -31.04
N VAL A 29 -14.95 -15.45 -30.06
CA VAL A 29 -14.61 -15.26 -28.64
C VAL A 29 -13.11 -15.48 -28.39
N VAL A 30 -12.50 -16.47 -29.03
CA VAL A 30 -11.06 -16.73 -28.91
C VAL A 30 -10.24 -15.60 -29.55
N VAL A 31 -10.62 -15.14 -30.74
CA VAL A 31 -9.93 -14.04 -31.43
C VAL A 31 -10.12 -12.72 -30.69
N LEU A 32 -11.31 -12.41 -30.17
CA LEU A 32 -11.54 -11.22 -29.35
C LEU A 32 -10.81 -11.31 -28.00
N GLY A 33 -10.72 -12.49 -27.39
CA GLY A 33 -9.94 -12.72 -26.17
C GLY A 33 -8.43 -12.54 -26.38
N LEU A 34 -7.90 -13.04 -27.50
CA LEU A 34 -6.50 -12.87 -27.91
C LEU A 34 -6.18 -11.42 -28.31
N ALA A 35 -7.07 -10.76 -29.04
CA ALA A 35 -6.92 -9.35 -29.40
C ALA A 35 -6.99 -8.43 -28.16
N ALA A 36 -7.87 -8.74 -27.19
CA ALA A 36 -7.96 -7.98 -25.94
C ALA A 36 -6.73 -8.17 -25.04
N THR A 37 -6.06 -9.34 -25.11
CA THR A 37 -4.80 -9.57 -24.36
C THR A 37 -3.58 -8.96 -25.04
N LEU A 38 -3.56 -8.87 -26.37
CA LEU A 38 -2.48 -8.22 -27.13
C LEU A 38 -2.62 -6.69 -27.24
N CYS A 39 -3.84 -6.16 -27.14
CA CYS A 39 -4.12 -4.72 -27.14
C CYS A 39 -4.45 -4.18 -25.75
N ALA A 40 -4.32 -4.97 -24.67
CA ALA A 40 -4.23 -4.39 -23.35
C ALA A 40 -2.97 -3.51 -23.39
N PRO A 41 -3.08 -2.17 -23.39
CA PRO A 41 -1.90 -1.35 -23.28
C PRO A 41 -1.17 -1.91 -22.09
N SER A 42 0.13 -2.24 -22.26
CA SER A 42 1.02 -2.39 -21.12
C SER A 42 0.61 -1.26 -20.20
N LEU A 43 0.08 -1.60 -19.03
CA LEU A 43 -0.16 -0.65 -17.96
C LEU A 43 1.24 -0.14 -17.63
N LEU A 44 1.72 0.76 -18.50
CA LEU A 44 2.96 1.50 -18.37
C LEU A 44 2.72 2.14 -17.02
N GLY A 45 3.44 1.61 -16.03
CA GLY A 45 3.24 1.95 -14.63
C GLY A 45 3.11 3.46 -14.58
N GLN A 46 2.00 3.93 -14.02
CA GLN A 46 1.88 5.35 -13.73
C GLN A 46 3.01 5.64 -12.75
N HIS A 47 4.14 6.07 -13.29
CA HIS A 47 5.28 6.46 -12.50
C HIS A 47 4.82 7.67 -11.70
N SER A 48 4.81 7.51 -10.38
CA SER A 48 4.56 8.62 -9.48
C SER A 48 5.52 9.75 -9.83
N THR A 49 4.99 10.94 -10.04
CA THR A 49 5.83 12.13 -10.16
C THR A 49 6.56 12.32 -8.84
N VAL A 50 7.88 12.28 -8.87
CA VAL A 50 8.71 12.59 -7.70
C VAL A 50 8.57 14.08 -7.40
N THR A 51 8.24 14.43 -6.16
CA THR A 51 8.12 15.83 -5.73
C THR A 51 9.04 16.13 -4.56
N ALA A 52 9.45 17.39 -4.43
CA ALA A 52 10.24 17.85 -3.30
C ALA A 52 9.49 17.63 -1.97
N VAL A 53 10.25 17.60 -0.88
CA VAL A 53 9.72 17.62 0.48
C VAL A 53 9.45 19.06 0.90
N GLU A 54 8.34 19.30 1.60
CA GLU A 54 7.80 20.62 1.90
C GLU A 54 7.34 20.70 3.36
N GLY A 55 7.39 21.91 3.95
CA GLY A 55 6.79 22.20 5.24
C GLY A 55 7.62 21.86 6.49
N ASP A 56 6.97 21.97 7.64
CA ASP A 56 7.53 21.62 8.95
C ASP A 56 7.79 20.12 9.06
N SER A 57 8.73 19.72 9.93
CA SER A 57 8.85 18.30 10.28
C SER A 57 7.57 17.80 10.95
N VAL A 58 7.36 16.49 10.94
CA VAL A 58 6.21 15.89 11.66
C VAL A 58 6.26 16.28 13.14
N LEU A 59 7.44 16.24 13.77
CA LEU A 59 7.60 16.66 15.16
C LEU A 59 7.34 18.16 15.38
N GLY A 60 7.76 19.01 14.44
CA GLY A 60 7.47 20.43 14.46
C GLY A 60 5.96 20.70 14.38
N HIS A 61 5.27 20.03 13.45
CA HIS A 61 3.83 20.14 13.29
C HIS A 61 3.06 19.70 14.55
N LEU A 62 3.50 18.62 15.19
CA LEU A 62 2.91 18.11 16.43
C LEU A 62 3.33 18.89 17.69
N HIS A 63 4.23 19.87 17.56
CA HIS A 63 4.81 20.62 18.67
C HIS A 63 5.44 19.71 19.74
N ARG A 64 6.07 18.60 19.31
CA ARG A 64 6.71 17.62 20.20
C ARG A 64 8.23 17.72 20.07
N PRO A 65 8.98 17.93 21.17
CA PRO A 65 10.43 17.87 21.10
C PRO A 65 10.90 16.43 20.87
N PHE A 66 12.02 16.27 20.18
CA PHE A 66 12.58 14.95 19.82
C PHE A 66 12.86 14.08 21.05
N GLU A 67 13.16 14.69 22.19
CA GLU A 67 13.50 14.03 23.44
C GLU A 67 12.28 13.36 24.10
N GLU A 68 11.07 13.89 23.87
CA GLU A 68 9.83 13.44 24.50
C GLU A 68 9.01 12.45 23.65
N THR A 69 9.46 12.16 22.43
CA THR A 69 8.75 11.29 21.47
C THR A 69 9.53 10.01 21.17
N ALA A 70 8.83 8.92 20.86
CA ALA A 70 9.39 7.71 20.26
C ALA A 70 9.45 7.79 18.72
N MET A 71 8.83 8.79 18.09
CA MET A 71 8.76 8.90 16.63
C MET A 71 10.15 9.07 16.01
N GLY A 72 10.44 8.24 15.00
CA GLY A 72 11.74 8.23 14.32
C GLY A 72 12.88 7.61 15.13
N LYS A 73 12.66 7.21 16.39
CA LYS A 73 13.69 6.58 17.21
C LYS A 73 13.76 5.07 16.94
N THR A 74 14.88 4.64 16.39
CA THR A 74 15.21 3.20 16.27
C THR A 74 15.79 2.60 17.55
N TRP A 75 15.92 3.41 18.62
CA TRP A 75 16.60 3.09 19.90
C TRP A 75 18.08 2.69 19.77
N ARG A 76 18.62 2.71 18.54
CA ARG A 76 20.03 2.55 18.23
C ARG A 76 20.59 3.90 17.83
N LEU A 77 21.19 4.58 18.79
CA LEU A 77 22.02 5.75 18.52
C LEU A 77 23.38 5.28 17.98
N GLY A 78 24.06 6.15 17.22
CA GLY A 78 25.39 5.88 16.64
C GLY A 78 26.43 5.40 17.66
N PRO A 79 27.60 4.91 17.21
CA PRO A 79 28.62 4.33 18.08
C PRO A 79 28.97 5.27 19.25
N PRO A 80 29.28 4.72 20.44
CA PRO A 80 29.73 5.52 21.57
C PRO A 80 31.05 6.23 21.22
N LEU A 81 31.28 7.39 21.86
CA LEU A 81 32.38 8.32 21.59
C LEU A 81 33.81 7.78 21.74
N GLN A 82 33.98 6.52 22.17
CA GLN A 82 35.27 5.97 22.58
C GLN A 82 35.77 4.82 21.71
N ALA A 83 35.14 4.53 20.57
CA ALA A 83 35.82 3.70 19.58
C ALA A 83 37.01 4.55 19.06
N PRO A 84 38.28 4.15 19.27
CA PRO A 84 39.42 4.82 18.67
C PRO A 84 39.10 4.97 17.19
N GLU A 85 39.20 6.19 16.65
CA GLU A 85 39.03 6.46 15.22
C GLU A 85 39.81 5.38 14.47
N GLU A 86 39.09 4.38 13.95
CA GLU A 86 39.71 3.30 13.22
C GLU A 86 40.22 3.92 11.93
N THR A 87 41.52 4.15 11.95
CA THR A 87 42.38 4.83 10.99
C THR A 87 41.89 4.72 9.55
N ALA A 88 41.70 5.89 8.94
CA ALA A 88 41.50 6.14 7.52
C ALA A 88 40.25 5.48 6.90
N ASP A 89 39.27 6.32 6.58
CA ASP A 89 38.22 6.01 5.62
C ASP A 89 38.82 5.25 4.43
N PRO A 90 38.39 4.00 4.13
CA PRO A 90 38.72 3.39 2.86
C PRO A 90 38.29 4.38 1.78
N ALA A 91 39.25 4.76 0.91
CA ALA A 91 39.04 5.76 -0.12
C ALA A 91 37.69 5.50 -0.79
N PRO A 92 36.80 6.51 -0.88
CA PRO A 92 35.44 6.31 -1.35
C PRO A 92 35.50 5.61 -2.70
N SER A 93 34.96 4.38 -2.76
CA SER A 93 34.83 3.61 -3.99
C SER A 93 34.25 4.55 -5.05
N ALA A 94 34.96 4.67 -6.18
CA ALA A 94 34.65 5.65 -7.21
C ALA A 94 33.14 5.64 -7.50
N PRO A 95 32.49 6.82 -7.63
CA PRO A 95 31.05 6.90 -7.75
C PRO A 95 30.61 6.07 -8.95
N HIS A 96 29.95 4.94 -8.68
CA HIS A 96 29.22 4.23 -9.71
C HIS A 96 28.19 5.21 -10.26
N ARG A 97 28.40 5.67 -11.51
CA ARG A 97 27.38 6.38 -12.27
C ARG A 97 26.28 5.38 -12.56
N SER A 98 25.40 5.16 -11.58
CA SER A 98 24.18 4.39 -11.75
C SER A 98 23.41 5.04 -12.88
N SER A 99 23.26 4.31 -13.98
CA SER A 99 22.46 4.78 -15.11
C SER A 99 21.05 5.09 -14.59
N SER A 100 20.55 6.30 -14.86
CA SER A 100 19.26 6.78 -14.39
C SER A 100 18.06 5.99 -14.90
N THR A 101 18.29 4.99 -15.77
CA THR A 101 17.26 4.08 -16.28
C THR A 101 17.07 2.83 -15.41
N ASN A 102 17.88 2.63 -14.38
CA ASN A 102 17.74 1.46 -13.52
C ASN A 102 16.54 1.63 -12.57
N THR A 103 15.63 0.68 -12.63
CA THR A 103 14.50 0.56 -11.70
C THR A 103 14.85 -0.38 -10.55
N VAL A 104 14.37 -0.05 -9.36
CA VAL A 104 14.43 -0.86 -8.15
C VAL A 104 13.10 -1.56 -7.96
N VAL A 105 13.12 -2.88 -7.74
CA VAL A 105 11.92 -3.65 -7.42
C VAL A 105 11.71 -3.60 -5.91
N LEU A 106 10.57 -3.07 -5.48
CA LEU A 106 10.14 -2.96 -4.09
C LEU A 106 9.00 -3.92 -3.80
N HIS A 107 9.05 -4.58 -2.64
CA HIS A 107 7.94 -5.33 -2.08
C HIS A 107 7.24 -4.54 -0.96
N GLY A 108 6.08 -5.02 -0.52
CA GLY A 108 5.35 -4.39 0.59
C GLY A 108 6.17 -4.31 1.89
N ALA A 109 7.11 -5.25 2.09
CA ALA A 109 8.06 -5.21 3.20
C ALA A 109 9.04 -4.01 3.10
N ASP A 110 9.53 -3.71 1.90
CA ASP A 110 10.40 -2.57 1.66
C ASP A 110 9.66 -1.26 1.88
N LEU A 111 8.44 -1.16 1.35
CA LEU A 111 7.58 0.00 1.58
C LEU A 111 7.28 0.18 3.07
N TYR A 112 6.99 -0.89 3.80
CA TYR A 112 6.77 -0.81 5.24
C TYR A 112 8.01 -0.32 5.99
N ARG A 113 9.18 -0.90 5.69
CA ARG A 113 10.46 -0.54 6.31
C ARG A 113 10.81 0.93 6.07
N MET A 114 10.62 1.43 4.84
CA MET A 114 10.93 2.81 4.49
C MET A 114 9.91 3.83 5.01
N ASN A 115 8.63 3.43 5.10
CA ASN A 115 7.53 4.38 5.32
C ASN A 115 6.88 4.29 6.72
N CYS A 116 6.98 3.15 7.40
CA CYS A 116 6.20 2.86 8.61
C CYS A 116 7.04 2.41 9.80
N GLU A 117 8.12 1.66 9.57
CA GLU A 117 8.91 1.01 10.62
C GLU A 117 9.52 2.01 11.62
N GLY A 118 9.92 3.21 11.17
CA GLY A 118 10.49 4.25 12.03
C GLY A 118 9.58 4.71 13.17
N CYS A 119 8.26 4.52 13.05
CA CYS A 119 7.28 4.80 14.11
C CYS A 119 6.63 3.52 14.65
N HIS A 120 6.21 2.60 13.78
CA HIS A 120 5.46 1.42 14.18
C HIS A 120 6.33 0.22 14.59
N GLY A 121 7.65 0.31 14.41
CA GLY A 121 8.61 -0.77 14.65
C GLY A 121 8.48 -1.94 13.66
N GLU A 122 9.39 -2.89 13.70
CA GLU A 122 9.43 -4.02 12.75
C GLU A 122 8.14 -4.87 12.76
N SER A 123 7.52 -4.99 13.94
CA SER A 123 6.31 -5.81 14.15
C SER A 123 4.98 -5.07 13.94
N GLY A 124 5.01 -3.76 13.72
CA GLY A 124 3.80 -2.93 13.57
C GLY A 124 3.01 -2.73 14.87
N LEU A 125 3.63 -3.01 16.02
CA LEU A 125 3.00 -2.84 17.33
C LEU A 125 3.03 -1.39 17.82
N GLY A 126 3.87 -0.54 17.23
CA GLY A 126 4.05 0.84 17.70
C GLY A 126 4.87 0.92 18.99
N ALA A 127 4.74 2.06 19.66
CA ALA A 127 5.36 2.37 20.94
C ALA A 127 4.31 3.03 21.85
N PRO A 128 3.38 2.27 22.43
CA PRO A 128 2.33 2.82 23.30
C PRO A 128 2.89 3.54 24.54
N PRO A 129 2.18 4.56 25.07
CA PRO A 129 0.88 5.05 24.60
C PRO A 129 0.96 5.96 23.36
N GLU A 130 2.16 6.38 22.97
CA GLU A 130 2.34 7.44 21.97
C GLU A 130 2.05 6.98 20.54
N ILE A 131 2.59 5.84 20.13
CA ILE A 131 2.42 5.33 18.77
C ILE A 131 1.58 4.07 18.83
N ALA A 132 0.36 4.15 18.31
CA ALA A 132 -0.56 3.03 18.25
C ALA A 132 -0.07 1.91 17.30
N SER A 133 -0.61 0.70 17.51
CA SER A 133 -0.36 -0.42 16.61
C SER A 133 -1.10 -0.25 15.28
N ILE A 134 -0.38 -0.39 14.17
CA ILE A 134 -0.97 -0.47 12.82
C ILE A 134 -1.60 -1.86 12.55
N ILE A 135 -1.16 -2.89 13.27
CA ILE A 135 -1.62 -4.27 13.07
C ILE A 135 -3.05 -4.50 13.54
N ASN A 136 -3.47 -3.88 14.64
CA ASN A 136 -4.84 -4.09 15.16
C ASN A 136 -5.94 -3.55 14.21
N PRO A 137 -5.80 -2.36 13.62
CA PRO A 137 -6.67 -1.91 12.53
C PRO A 137 -6.67 -2.88 11.34
N VAL A 138 -5.50 -3.38 10.93
CA VAL A 138 -5.38 -4.32 9.80
C VAL A 138 -6.09 -5.66 10.09
N ARG A 139 -5.96 -6.20 11.29
CA ARG A 139 -6.71 -7.42 11.68
C ARG A 139 -8.23 -7.24 11.55
N SER A 140 -8.71 -6.02 11.78
CA SER A 140 -10.13 -5.68 11.69
C SER A 140 -10.62 -5.64 10.23
N THR A 141 -9.74 -5.66 9.23
CA THR A 141 -10.13 -5.75 7.80
C THR A 141 -10.39 -7.20 7.34
N SER A 142 -10.25 -8.19 8.21
CA SER A 142 -10.43 -9.61 7.88
C SER A 142 -11.72 -10.16 8.50
N VAL A 143 -12.65 -10.59 7.65
CA VAL A 143 -13.91 -11.22 8.09
C VAL A 143 -13.67 -12.37 9.06
N ALA A 144 -12.68 -13.22 8.77
CA ALA A 144 -12.35 -14.37 9.62
C ALA A 144 -11.86 -13.93 11.01
N LEU A 145 -10.98 -12.93 11.08
CA LEU A 145 -10.44 -12.44 12.35
C LEU A 145 -11.48 -11.64 13.14
N VAL A 146 -12.34 -10.87 12.46
CA VAL A 146 -13.48 -10.18 13.09
C VAL A 146 -14.42 -11.20 13.74
N MET A 147 -14.84 -12.23 13.01
CA MET A 147 -15.69 -13.30 13.56
C MET A 147 -15.01 -14.02 14.74
N GLN A 148 -13.72 -14.33 14.62
CA GLN A 148 -12.96 -14.95 15.70
C GLN A 148 -12.91 -14.08 16.96
N ARG A 149 -12.63 -12.77 16.80
CA ARG A 149 -12.61 -11.80 17.90
C ARG A 149 -13.97 -11.68 18.58
N MET A 150 -15.04 -11.53 17.80
CA MET A 150 -16.40 -11.41 18.33
C MET A 150 -16.79 -12.66 19.11
N LYS A 151 -16.49 -13.84 18.56
CA LYS A 151 -16.71 -15.11 19.26
C LYS A 151 -15.93 -15.19 20.58
N SER A 152 -14.70 -14.71 20.62
CA SER A 152 -13.85 -14.74 21.83
C SER A 152 -14.40 -13.90 22.98
N VAL A 153 -15.19 -12.86 22.68
CA VAL A 153 -15.85 -12.01 23.67
C VAL A 153 -17.31 -12.41 23.94
N GLY A 154 -17.74 -13.58 23.44
CA GLY A 154 -19.10 -14.08 23.62
C GLY A 154 -20.17 -13.41 22.74
N ALA A 155 -19.77 -12.65 21.72
CA ALA A 155 -20.67 -12.06 20.73
C ALA A 155 -20.76 -12.98 19.50
N ASP A 156 -21.97 -13.42 19.16
CA ASP A 156 -22.21 -14.13 17.91
C ASP A 156 -22.58 -13.11 16.82
N VAL A 157 -21.74 -13.02 15.78
CA VAL A 157 -21.90 -12.06 14.68
C VAL A 157 -22.05 -12.83 13.38
N SER A 158 -23.09 -12.50 12.62
CA SER A 158 -23.32 -13.14 11.33
C SER A 158 -22.19 -12.81 10.35
N ARG A 159 -21.93 -13.71 9.39
CA ARG A 159 -20.92 -13.47 8.35
C ARG A 159 -21.18 -12.19 7.55
N ALA A 160 -22.45 -11.83 7.31
CA ALA A 160 -22.82 -10.61 6.60
C ALA A 160 -22.39 -9.36 7.39
N GLN A 161 -22.72 -9.32 8.69
CA GLN A 161 -22.28 -8.24 9.59
C GLN A 161 -20.76 -8.17 9.69
N ALA A 162 -20.07 -9.30 9.84
CA ALA A 162 -18.60 -9.32 9.87
C ALA A 162 -17.97 -8.86 8.55
N THR A 163 -18.63 -9.11 7.42
CA THR A 163 -18.19 -8.61 6.11
C THR A 163 -18.36 -7.10 5.99
N GLU A 164 -19.48 -6.57 6.48
CA GLU A 164 -19.72 -5.13 6.54
C GLU A 164 -18.69 -4.42 7.43
N LEU A 165 -18.47 -4.92 8.65
CA LEU A 165 -17.47 -4.39 9.57
C LEU A 165 -16.06 -4.41 8.97
N ALA A 166 -15.65 -5.55 8.40
CA ALA A 166 -14.34 -5.67 7.75
C ALA A 166 -14.19 -4.72 6.55
N GLY A 167 -15.26 -4.51 5.78
CA GLY A 167 -15.30 -3.55 4.68
C GLY A 167 -15.12 -2.11 5.16
N GLN A 168 -15.84 -1.72 6.23
CA GLN A 168 -15.70 -0.40 6.85
C GLN A 168 -14.29 -0.17 7.40
N SER A 169 -13.74 -1.16 8.12
CA SER A 169 -12.36 -1.09 8.63
C SER A 169 -11.33 -0.97 7.51
N LYS A 170 -11.53 -1.66 6.37
CA LYS A 170 -10.65 -1.53 5.21
C LYS A 170 -10.67 -0.11 4.64
N THR A 171 -11.85 0.47 4.47
CA THR A 171 -11.99 1.85 3.98
C THR A 171 -11.32 2.84 4.92
N ALA A 172 -11.56 2.71 6.23
CA ALA A 172 -10.95 3.56 7.24
C ALA A 172 -9.41 3.45 7.26
N LEU A 173 -8.87 2.23 7.14
CA LEU A 173 -7.42 2.00 7.04
C LEU A 173 -6.82 2.71 5.82
N LEU A 174 -7.44 2.56 4.65
CA LEU A 174 -6.96 3.21 3.42
C LEU A 174 -7.03 4.73 3.52
N GLN A 175 -8.11 5.27 4.10
CA GLN A 175 -8.22 6.71 4.35
C GLN A 175 -7.15 7.21 5.32
N ARG A 176 -6.85 6.48 6.40
CA ARG A 176 -5.80 6.83 7.36
C ARG A 176 -4.41 6.79 6.73
N ILE A 177 -4.13 5.82 5.86
CA ILE A 177 -2.87 5.79 5.10
C ILE A 177 -2.80 7.04 4.21
N HIS A 178 -3.84 7.32 3.42
CA HIS A 178 -3.80 8.39 2.44
C HIS A 178 -3.78 9.79 3.06
N ASN A 179 -4.51 10.01 4.16
CA ASN A 179 -4.71 11.34 4.74
C ASN A 179 -3.94 11.56 6.04
N GLY A 180 -3.32 10.51 6.60
CA GLY A 180 -2.79 10.54 7.95
C GLY A 180 -3.89 10.60 9.00
N GLY A 181 -3.52 10.99 10.22
CA GLY A 181 -4.43 11.37 11.30
C GLY A 181 -3.74 12.33 12.26
N GLN A 182 -4.14 12.33 13.54
CA GLN A 182 -3.61 13.31 14.52
C GLN A 182 -2.09 13.22 14.64
N ASP A 183 -1.57 12.03 14.93
CA ASP A 183 -0.13 11.78 15.15
C ASP A 183 0.56 11.06 13.97
N MET A 184 -0.20 10.71 12.92
CA MET A 184 0.29 9.98 11.75
C MET A 184 0.31 10.90 10.54
N PRO A 185 1.45 11.11 9.85
CA PRO A 185 1.50 11.96 8.67
C PRO A 185 0.70 11.35 7.50
N SER A 186 0.37 12.21 6.54
CA SER A 186 -0.25 11.80 5.27
C SER A 186 0.75 11.04 4.39
N PHE A 187 0.29 9.94 3.77
CA PHE A 187 1.03 9.20 2.74
C PHE A 187 0.41 9.40 1.36
N SER A 188 -0.20 10.57 1.10
CA SER A 188 -0.80 10.91 -0.20
C SER A 188 0.19 10.92 -1.37
N TYR A 189 1.50 10.88 -1.10
CA TYR A 189 2.51 10.71 -2.13
C TYR A 189 2.61 9.27 -2.63
N LEU A 190 2.12 8.26 -1.91
CA LEU A 190 2.11 6.87 -2.37
C LEU A 190 1.06 6.67 -3.48
N ASN A 191 1.43 5.97 -4.55
CA ASN A 191 0.49 5.57 -5.59
C ASN A 191 -0.32 4.33 -5.19
N ASP A 192 -1.38 4.02 -5.96
CA ASP A 192 -2.28 2.91 -5.68
C ASP A 192 -1.56 1.54 -5.65
N PHE A 193 -0.52 1.34 -6.46
CA PHE A 193 0.25 0.09 -6.50
C PHE A 193 1.14 -0.06 -5.26
N GLU A 194 1.78 1.02 -4.82
CA GLU A 194 2.55 1.08 -3.57
C GLU A 194 1.63 0.83 -2.37
N VAL A 195 0.48 1.51 -2.30
CA VAL A 195 -0.51 1.30 -1.22
C VAL A 195 -1.02 -0.15 -1.23
N GLN A 196 -1.32 -0.72 -2.39
CA GLN A 196 -1.74 -2.12 -2.50
C GLN A 196 -0.68 -3.10 -2.00
N SER A 197 0.59 -2.88 -2.40
CA SER A 197 1.73 -3.68 -1.97
C SER A 197 1.96 -3.58 -0.46
N LEU A 198 1.95 -2.36 0.09
CA LEU A 198 2.05 -2.09 1.52
C LEU A 198 0.93 -2.77 2.31
N VAL A 199 -0.33 -2.63 1.89
CA VAL A 199 -1.48 -3.26 2.55
C VAL A 199 -1.39 -4.79 2.48
N ALA A 200 -0.89 -5.37 1.38
CA ALA A 200 -0.66 -6.81 1.30
C ALA A 200 0.36 -7.28 2.36
N TYR A 201 1.43 -6.53 2.58
CA TYR A 201 2.41 -6.84 3.63
C TYR A 201 1.86 -6.61 5.04
N LEU A 202 1.11 -5.54 5.28
CA LEU A 202 0.44 -5.32 6.56
C LEU A 202 -0.51 -6.48 6.91
N ASN A 203 -1.24 -7.01 5.92
CA ASN A 203 -2.07 -8.20 6.10
C ASN A 203 -1.24 -9.43 6.52
N LEU A 204 -0.02 -9.57 5.99
CA LEU A 204 0.90 -10.64 6.37
C LEU A 204 1.35 -10.48 7.82
N LEU A 205 1.83 -9.30 8.22
CA LEU A 205 2.21 -9.00 9.60
C LEU A 205 1.05 -9.20 10.58
N ALA A 206 -0.17 -8.87 10.15
CA ALA A 206 -1.38 -9.02 10.96
C ALA A 206 -1.86 -10.47 11.13
N GLY A 207 -1.29 -11.43 10.38
CA GLY A 207 -1.73 -12.83 10.39
C GLY A 207 -3.05 -13.04 9.65
N VAL A 208 -3.36 -12.20 8.65
CA VAL A 208 -4.56 -12.37 7.82
C VAL A 208 -4.40 -13.60 6.93
N PRO A 209 -5.38 -14.53 6.90
CA PRO A 209 -5.28 -15.74 6.09
C PRO A 209 -5.01 -15.46 4.61
N ASN A 210 -4.09 -16.22 4.01
CA ASN A 210 -3.66 -16.13 2.61
C ASN A 210 -2.97 -14.81 2.21
N ALA A 211 -2.49 -14.00 3.16
CA ALA A 211 -1.82 -12.73 2.84
C ALA A 211 -0.50 -12.90 2.07
N ALA A 212 0.26 -13.98 2.34
CA ALA A 212 1.53 -14.25 1.65
C ALA A 212 1.33 -14.44 0.13
N ALA A 213 0.21 -15.03 -0.30
CA ALA A 213 -0.09 -15.24 -1.72
C ALA A 213 -0.50 -13.96 -2.46
N ARG A 214 -0.67 -12.83 -1.75
CA ARG A 214 -1.13 -11.55 -2.30
C ARG A 214 -0.03 -10.48 -2.36
N GLN A 215 1.21 -10.83 -2.06
CA GLN A 215 2.32 -9.89 -2.17
C GLN A 215 2.45 -9.43 -3.63
N ALA A 216 2.59 -8.13 -3.81
CA ALA A 216 2.84 -7.50 -5.09
C ALA A 216 4.24 -6.88 -5.07
N ALA A 217 4.87 -6.78 -6.24
CA ALA A 217 6.09 -6.03 -6.43
C ALA A 217 5.77 -4.75 -7.20
N VAL A 218 6.47 -3.67 -6.87
CA VAL A 218 6.38 -2.37 -7.54
C VAL A 218 7.76 -2.03 -8.07
N SER A 219 7.84 -1.47 -9.27
CA SER A 219 9.11 -1.10 -9.90
C SER A 219 9.25 0.42 -9.88
N GLU A 220 10.20 0.94 -9.11
CA GLU A 220 10.38 2.37 -8.88
C GLU A 220 11.75 2.86 -9.32
N SER A 221 11.88 4.18 -9.52
CA SER A 221 13.19 4.79 -9.79
C SER A 221 13.98 4.99 -8.49
N HIS A 222 15.30 5.10 -8.58
CA HIS A 222 16.14 5.48 -7.43
C HIS A 222 15.73 6.82 -6.80
N ALA A 223 15.36 7.82 -7.62
CA ALA A 223 14.86 9.09 -7.11
C ALA A 223 13.57 8.92 -6.29
N ARG A 224 12.70 8.01 -6.72
CA ARG A 224 11.47 7.66 -6.01
C ARG A 224 11.75 6.92 -4.70
N VAL A 225 12.70 5.99 -4.68
CA VAL A 225 13.17 5.35 -3.43
C VAL A 225 13.69 6.40 -2.44
N GLY A 226 14.51 7.33 -2.91
CA GLY A 226 14.99 8.45 -2.10
C GLY A 226 13.86 9.33 -1.55
N GLU A 227 12.84 9.64 -2.37
CA GLU A 227 11.65 10.37 -1.94
C GLU A 227 10.89 9.65 -0.82
N LEU A 228 10.61 8.35 -1.00
CA LEU A 228 9.90 7.53 -0.02
C LEU A 228 10.60 7.57 1.34
N ILE A 229 11.93 7.45 1.35
CA ILE A 229 12.72 7.49 2.58
C ILE A 229 12.73 8.90 3.19
N VAL A 230 12.97 9.94 2.38
CA VAL A 230 13.04 11.31 2.91
C VAL A 230 11.72 11.74 3.51
N LYS A 231 10.59 11.58 2.80
CA LYS A 231 9.29 12.05 3.27
C LYS A 231 8.78 11.28 4.49
N SER A 232 9.13 10.01 4.62
CA SER A 232 8.60 9.18 5.71
C SER A 232 9.52 9.07 6.92
N THR A 233 10.83 9.05 6.69
CA THR A 233 11.82 8.77 7.73
C THR A 233 12.56 10.03 8.13
N CYS A 234 13.11 10.78 7.17
CA CYS A 234 13.92 11.96 7.49
C CYS A 234 13.05 13.15 7.94
N HIS A 235 11.94 13.38 7.23
CA HIS A 235 11.04 14.51 7.46
C HIS A 235 10.24 14.39 8.77
N THR A 236 10.27 13.23 9.43
CA THR A 236 9.76 13.09 10.80
C THR A 236 10.44 14.10 11.74
N CYS A 237 11.78 14.21 11.64
CA CYS A 237 12.58 15.06 12.53
C CYS A 237 13.03 16.35 11.83
N HIS A 238 13.39 16.29 10.55
CA HIS A 238 13.96 17.41 9.82
C HIS A 238 12.87 18.21 9.10
N ALA A 239 12.76 19.51 9.39
CA ALA A 239 11.93 20.40 8.58
C ALA A 239 12.46 20.42 7.13
N ALA A 240 11.59 20.63 6.15
CA ALA A 240 12.01 20.71 4.76
C ALA A 240 13.06 21.83 4.59
N THR A 241 12.74 22.99 5.14
CA THR A 241 13.49 24.25 5.03
C THR A 241 13.65 24.89 6.41
N GLY A 242 14.43 25.96 6.50
CA GLY A 242 14.66 26.69 7.74
C GLY A 242 16.08 27.25 7.88
N PRO A 243 16.36 27.97 8.98
CA PRO A 243 17.70 28.47 9.25
C PRO A 243 18.68 27.32 9.47
N ASN A 244 19.93 27.55 9.08
CA ASN A 244 20.99 26.58 9.23
C ASN A 244 21.61 26.66 10.64
N PRO A 245 21.37 25.72 11.57
CA PRO A 245 21.75 25.90 12.96
C PRO A 245 23.28 25.93 13.17
N GLY A 246 23.78 26.88 13.95
CA GLY A 246 25.18 26.98 14.31
C GLY A 246 25.65 25.83 15.23
N PRO A 247 26.97 25.69 15.48
CA PRO A 247 27.50 24.64 16.35
C PRO A 247 26.89 24.62 17.77
N ALA A 248 26.66 25.79 18.37
CA ALA A 248 26.05 25.90 19.70
C ALA A 248 24.58 25.44 19.71
N GLU A 249 23.82 25.74 18.67
CA GLU A 249 22.42 25.32 18.54
C GLU A 249 22.32 23.80 18.32
N LEU A 250 23.20 23.23 17.49
CA LEU A 250 23.33 21.78 17.33
C LEU A 250 23.65 21.10 18.66
N ALA A 251 24.51 21.72 19.49
CA ALA A 251 24.83 21.22 20.83
C ALA A 251 23.63 21.24 21.78
N ALA A 252 22.82 22.29 21.69
CA ALA A 252 21.55 22.39 22.42
C ALA A 252 20.51 21.36 21.92
N GLY A 253 20.62 20.87 20.69
CA GLY A 253 19.72 19.85 20.13
C GLY A 253 18.95 20.30 18.89
N ALA A 254 19.30 21.45 18.30
CA ALA A 254 18.67 21.89 17.07
C ALA A 254 18.88 20.84 15.97
N ILE A 255 17.80 20.51 15.25
CA ILE A 255 17.83 19.61 14.11
C ILE A 255 17.95 20.45 12.83
N PRO A 256 19.00 20.28 12.00
CA PRO A 256 19.15 21.07 10.78
C PRO A 256 18.06 20.71 9.76
N PRO A 257 17.53 21.66 8.99
CA PRO A 257 16.53 21.37 7.96
C PRO A 257 17.15 20.62 6.77
N LEU A 258 16.31 19.85 6.06
CA LEU A 258 16.72 19.02 4.92
C LEU A 258 17.40 19.85 3.81
N ALA A 259 16.96 21.08 3.57
CA ALA A 259 17.51 21.99 2.56
C ALA A 259 18.99 22.33 2.77
N THR A 260 19.51 22.16 3.98
CA THR A 260 20.91 22.45 4.34
C THR A 260 21.80 21.22 4.33
N LEU A 261 21.24 20.01 4.15
CA LEU A 261 22.01 18.78 4.28
C LEU A 261 23.07 18.62 3.19
N THR A 262 22.72 18.81 1.92
CA THR A 262 23.65 18.61 0.79
C THR A 262 24.78 19.63 0.72
N SER A 263 24.64 20.78 1.39
CA SER A 263 25.72 21.77 1.54
C SER A 263 26.61 21.52 2.77
N ARG A 264 26.12 20.75 3.75
CA ARG A 264 26.84 20.43 5.00
C ARG A 264 27.64 19.15 4.96
N VAL A 265 27.09 18.13 4.30
CA VAL A 265 27.67 16.79 4.29
C VAL A 265 27.82 16.31 2.86
N SER A 266 28.95 15.68 2.58
CA SER A 266 29.12 14.92 1.34
C SER A 266 28.22 13.68 1.32
N ARG A 267 28.02 13.12 0.13
CA ARG A 267 27.27 11.87 -0.04
C ARG A 267 27.78 10.73 0.85
N ALA A 268 29.10 10.54 0.93
CA ALA A 268 29.69 9.49 1.76
C ALA A 268 29.44 9.72 3.26
N GLN A 269 29.53 10.98 3.72
CA GLN A 269 29.22 11.34 5.10
C GLN A 269 27.73 11.14 5.43
N LEU A 270 26.81 11.45 4.51
CA LEU A 270 25.39 11.20 4.71
C LEU A 270 25.09 9.70 4.81
N ILE A 271 25.63 8.89 3.88
CA ILE A 271 25.48 7.43 3.90
C ILE A 271 25.96 6.85 5.23
N ARG A 272 27.17 7.20 5.66
CA ARG A 272 27.73 6.77 6.95
C ARG A 272 26.82 7.20 8.11
N LYS A 273 26.38 8.46 8.12
CA LYS A 273 25.54 9.00 9.19
C LYS A 273 24.19 8.28 9.31
N ILE A 274 23.57 7.92 8.19
CA ILE A 274 22.27 7.19 8.17
C ILE A 274 22.45 5.73 8.62
N THR A 275 23.48 5.05 8.11
CA THR A 275 23.61 3.58 8.21
C THR A 275 24.33 3.12 9.47
N VAL A 276 25.33 3.87 9.94
CA VAL A 276 26.13 3.53 11.12
C VAL A 276 26.14 4.63 12.17
N GLY A 277 25.60 5.81 11.86
CA GLY A 277 25.71 6.99 12.72
C GLY A 277 27.03 7.72 12.49
N ALA A 278 27.09 8.97 12.93
CA ALA A 278 28.31 9.75 12.93
C ALA A 278 28.36 10.63 14.19
N SER A 279 29.57 10.83 14.73
CA SER A 279 29.80 11.89 15.70
C SER A 279 29.51 13.24 15.04
N VAL A 280 29.11 14.21 15.86
CA VAL A 280 29.01 15.60 15.42
C VAL A 280 30.18 16.33 16.05
N ASN A 281 31.03 16.92 15.22
CA ASN A 281 32.05 17.86 15.69
C ASN A 281 31.33 19.13 16.14
N MET A 282 31.41 19.44 17.43
CA MET A 282 30.77 20.62 18.02
C MET A 282 31.80 21.48 18.76
N GLY A 283 31.53 22.80 18.84
CA GLY A 283 32.40 23.77 19.51
C GLY A 283 33.48 24.41 18.63
N GLU A 284 34.14 25.46 19.16
CA GLU A 284 35.35 26.05 18.56
C GLU A 284 36.56 25.11 18.72
N VAL A 285 36.57 24.34 19.81
CA VAL A 285 37.44 23.18 20.01
C VAL A 285 36.61 21.95 19.61
N PRO A 286 37.06 21.12 18.65
CA PRO A 286 36.29 19.97 18.16
C PRO A 286 36.09 18.91 19.25
N ASP A 287 35.03 19.05 20.04
CA ASP A 287 34.56 17.99 20.91
C ASP A 287 33.66 17.08 20.07
N SER A 288 34.11 15.84 19.88
CA SER A 288 33.26 14.80 19.31
C SER A 288 32.15 14.53 20.32
N LEU A 289 30.90 14.85 19.95
CA LEU A 289 29.72 14.50 20.71
C LEU A 289 28.90 13.46 19.95
N ARG A 290 28.28 12.54 20.70
CA ARG A 290 27.42 11.50 20.12
C ARG A 290 26.25 12.20 19.45
N GLY A 291 26.10 12.02 18.14
CA GLY A 291 24.96 12.58 17.42
C GLY A 291 23.63 12.06 17.98
N ARG A 292 22.61 12.93 17.98
CA ARG A 292 21.23 12.56 18.38
C ARG A 292 20.44 11.90 17.25
N MET A 293 20.94 11.96 16.01
CA MET A 293 20.32 11.33 14.86
C MET A 293 20.31 9.79 15.03
N PRO A 294 19.13 9.14 14.95
CA PRO A 294 19.01 7.70 14.99
C PRO A 294 19.76 7.02 13.84
N VAL A 295 20.23 5.80 14.10
CA VAL A 295 20.77 4.93 13.05
C VAL A 295 19.61 4.15 12.44
N PHE A 296 19.47 4.24 11.13
CA PHE A 296 18.46 3.51 10.37
C PHE A 296 19.08 2.22 9.84
N PHE A 297 19.34 1.27 10.74
CA PHE A 297 20.01 -0.01 10.44
C PHE A 297 19.27 -0.86 9.40
N TYR A 298 18.00 -0.55 9.17
CA TYR A 298 17.18 -1.20 8.18
C TYR A 298 17.41 -0.62 6.77
N LEU A 299 18.04 0.56 6.62
CA LEU A 299 18.40 1.14 5.34
C LEU A 299 19.79 0.64 4.88
N THR A 300 19.88 0.32 3.60
CA THR A 300 21.15 -0.03 2.94
C THR A 300 21.94 1.22 2.54
N GLU A 301 23.24 1.07 2.25
CA GLU A 301 24.05 2.18 1.74
C GLU A 301 23.52 2.73 0.41
N THR A 302 23.03 1.85 -0.48
CA THR A 302 22.44 2.26 -1.76
C THR A 302 21.19 3.13 -1.54
N GLU A 303 20.32 2.74 -0.63
CA GLU A 303 19.12 3.52 -0.28
C GLU A 303 19.47 4.85 0.38
N ALA A 304 20.48 4.88 1.26
CA ALA A 304 20.99 6.12 1.82
C ALA A 304 21.65 7.01 0.74
N ALA A 305 22.21 6.41 -0.30
CA ALA A 305 22.76 7.12 -1.44
C ALA A 305 21.65 7.70 -2.34
N ASP A 306 20.51 6.99 -2.45
CA ASP A 306 19.31 7.45 -3.15
C ASP A 306 18.66 8.64 -2.45
N VAL A 307 18.69 8.68 -1.11
CA VAL A 307 18.30 9.86 -0.31
C VAL A 307 19.11 11.09 -0.71
N TYR A 308 20.44 10.97 -0.80
CA TYR A 308 21.30 12.10 -1.21
C TYR A 308 20.95 12.56 -2.63
N GLY A 309 20.83 11.62 -3.57
CA GLY A 309 20.51 11.93 -4.97
C GLY A 309 19.14 12.59 -5.13
N TYR A 310 18.15 12.16 -4.36
CA TYR A 310 16.84 12.79 -4.31
C TYR A 310 16.93 14.24 -3.78
N LEU A 311 17.61 14.49 -2.66
CA LEU A 311 17.73 15.85 -2.10
C LEU A 311 18.48 16.82 -3.03
N GLU A 312 19.42 16.31 -3.83
CA GLU A 312 20.14 17.10 -4.84
C GLU A 312 19.25 17.42 -6.06
N ALA A 313 18.48 16.45 -6.55
CA ALA A 313 17.61 16.61 -7.71
C ALA A 313 16.29 17.35 -7.40
N TYR A 314 15.79 17.23 -6.17
CA TYR A 314 14.51 17.76 -5.69
C TYR A 314 14.75 18.54 -4.38
N PRO A 315 15.39 19.72 -4.45
CA PRO A 315 15.71 20.49 -3.26
C PRO A 315 14.44 20.84 -2.47
N PRO A 316 14.44 20.68 -1.13
CA PRO A 316 13.28 21.01 -0.29
C PRO A 316 12.82 22.47 -0.44
N SER A 317 11.51 22.70 -0.33
CA SER A 317 10.90 24.02 -0.54
C SER A 317 9.92 24.43 0.56
N ASP A 318 9.80 25.74 0.78
CA ASP A 318 8.82 26.37 1.69
C ASP A 318 7.40 26.38 1.12
N SER A 319 7.23 26.04 -0.16
CA SER A 319 5.99 26.31 -0.87
C SER A 319 4.86 25.38 -0.45
N ILE A 320 3.78 25.95 0.09
CA ILE A 320 2.45 25.33 0.14
C ILE A 320 1.78 25.35 -1.25
N ASN A 321 2.38 26.05 -2.22
CA ASN A 321 1.90 26.17 -3.60
C ASN A 321 2.82 25.38 -4.53
N PRO A 322 2.34 24.32 -5.19
CA PRO A 322 3.20 23.47 -6.00
C PRO A 322 3.88 24.32 -7.08
N PRO A 323 5.23 24.35 -7.14
CA PRO A 323 5.91 24.91 -8.29
C PRO A 323 5.45 24.09 -9.49
N GLY A 324 4.94 24.75 -10.54
CA GLY A 324 4.45 24.10 -11.75
C GLY A 324 5.46 23.03 -12.18
N ALA A 325 4.99 21.77 -12.19
CA ALA A 325 5.83 20.58 -12.28
C ALA A 325 7.04 20.82 -13.20
N VAL A 326 8.24 20.79 -12.62
CA VAL A 326 9.48 20.81 -13.38
C VAL A 326 9.49 19.52 -14.19
N GLN A 327 8.99 19.58 -15.42
CA GLN A 327 9.26 18.53 -16.39
C GLN A 327 10.76 18.54 -16.58
N VAL A 328 11.42 17.52 -16.03
CA VAL A 328 12.81 17.19 -16.35
C VAL A 328 12.85 16.91 -17.84
N GLN A 329 13.12 17.95 -18.63
CA GLN A 329 13.36 17.81 -20.06
C GLN A 329 14.65 17.01 -20.19
N ASN A 330 14.52 15.79 -20.71
CA ASN A 330 15.63 15.00 -21.20
C ASN A 330 16.52 15.88 -22.09
N ALA A 331 17.70 16.22 -21.59
CA ALA A 331 18.68 17.01 -22.29
C ALA A 331 19.24 16.20 -23.47
N GLN A 332 18.67 16.37 -24.66
CA GLN A 332 19.37 16.08 -25.90
C GLN A 332 20.44 17.15 -26.10
N SER A 333 21.70 16.76 -25.91
CA SER A 333 22.86 17.60 -26.14
C SER A 333 22.93 18.04 -27.60
N ALA A 334 22.92 19.35 -27.85
CA ALA A 334 23.36 19.94 -29.11
C ALA A 334 24.74 20.61 -28.91
N PRO A 335 25.66 20.52 -29.87
CA PRO A 335 27.02 21.02 -29.71
C PRO A 335 27.11 22.53 -29.90
N THR A 336 27.99 23.13 -29.11
CA THR A 336 28.32 24.55 -29.03
C THR A 336 29.07 25.03 -30.27
N THR A 337 28.62 26.14 -30.87
CA THR A 337 29.50 27.00 -31.70
C THR A 337 29.03 28.47 -31.67
N GLY A 338 29.92 29.35 -31.23
CA GLY A 338 30.20 30.64 -31.89
C GLY A 338 29.28 31.85 -31.70
N SER A 339 29.71 32.78 -30.85
CA SER A 339 29.72 34.26 -30.98
C SER A 339 28.95 34.93 -32.14
N ALA A 340 28.00 35.82 -31.82
CA ALA A 340 27.87 37.20 -32.37
C ALA A 340 26.58 37.93 -31.89
N ARG A 341 26.70 39.27 -31.85
CA ARG A 341 25.72 40.36 -31.53
C ARG A 341 24.30 40.21 -32.13
N PRO A 342 23.25 40.82 -31.51
CA PRO A 342 21.87 40.69 -32.01
C PRO A 342 21.54 41.74 -33.08
N PRO A 343 20.74 41.39 -34.09
CA PRO A 343 19.91 42.35 -34.80
C PRO A 343 18.46 42.25 -34.32
N GLU A 344 17.88 43.43 -34.13
CA GLU A 344 16.48 43.70 -33.87
C GLU A 344 15.64 43.25 -35.06
N GLY A 345 14.79 42.24 -34.88
CA GLY A 345 14.04 41.58 -35.94
C GLY A 345 12.60 41.31 -35.53
N THR A 346 11.68 41.90 -36.30
CA THR A 346 10.22 41.85 -36.16
C THR A 346 9.65 40.44 -36.11
N ARG A 347 8.92 40.15 -35.02
CA ARG A 347 8.26 38.87 -34.74
C ARG A 347 7.06 38.67 -35.67
N LYS A 348 7.27 37.96 -36.79
CA LYS A 348 6.20 37.50 -37.68
C LYS A 348 5.49 36.30 -37.04
N ARG A 349 4.24 36.51 -36.61
CA ARG A 349 3.29 35.51 -36.12
C ARG A 349 3.15 34.40 -37.16
N ARG A 350 3.62 33.19 -36.86
CA ARG A 350 3.26 31.98 -37.62
C ARG A 350 1.93 31.50 -37.10
N ASP A 351 0.95 31.46 -37.99
CA ASP A 351 -0.33 30.82 -37.74
C ASP A 351 -0.11 29.32 -37.54
N ALA A 352 -0.60 28.81 -36.42
CA ALA A 352 -0.56 27.41 -36.07
C ALA A 352 -1.55 26.63 -36.95
N GLU A 353 -1.06 25.62 -37.67
CA GLU A 353 -1.89 24.63 -38.35
C GLU A 353 -2.65 23.77 -37.32
N PRO A 354 -3.95 23.50 -37.52
CA PRO A 354 -4.74 22.67 -36.62
C PRO A 354 -4.52 21.18 -36.90
N ALA A 355 -3.45 20.61 -36.33
CA ALA A 355 -3.24 19.17 -36.28
C ALA A 355 -4.05 18.54 -35.13
N ASP A 356 -5.39 18.48 -35.25
CA ASP A 356 -6.22 17.87 -34.18
C ASP A 356 -7.54 17.21 -34.62
N SER A 357 -7.80 17.08 -35.93
CA SER A 357 -9.06 16.50 -36.41
C SER A 357 -9.06 14.96 -36.47
N ALA A 358 -7.90 14.33 -36.63
CA ALA A 358 -7.78 12.88 -36.81
C ALA A 358 -7.98 12.08 -35.51
N ASN A 359 -7.55 12.61 -34.37
CA ASN A 359 -7.71 11.92 -33.09
C ASN A 359 -9.17 11.90 -32.61
N ARG A 360 -9.95 12.94 -32.91
CA ARG A 360 -11.35 13.04 -32.46
C ARG A 360 -12.26 11.98 -33.10
N THR A 361 -11.99 11.60 -34.35
CA THR A 361 -12.77 10.57 -35.04
C THR A 361 -12.52 9.18 -34.45
N TRP A 362 -11.28 8.87 -34.09
CA TRP A 362 -10.91 7.60 -33.45
C TRP A 362 -11.61 7.39 -32.10
N PHE A 363 -11.69 8.44 -31.26
CA PHE A 363 -12.40 8.35 -29.99
C PHE A 363 -13.91 8.06 -30.13
N LEU A 364 -14.55 8.58 -31.18
CA LEU A 364 -15.98 8.32 -31.44
C LEU A 364 -16.22 6.87 -31.85
N TYR A 365 -15.38 6.30 -32.73
CA TYR A 365 -15.50 4.90 -33.13
C TYR A 365 -15.24 3.94 -31.96
N LEU A 366 -14.25 4.24 -31.12
CA LEU A 366 -13.96 3.42 -29.94
C LEU A 366 -15.15 3.45 -28.95
N SER A 367 -15.70 4.64 -28.70
CA SER A 367 -16.86 4.82 -27.80
C SER A 367 -18.10 4.07 -28.29
N LEU A 368 -18.40 4.15 -29.59
CA LEU A 368 -19.51 3.42 -30.22
C LEU A 368 -19.28 1.90 -30.17
N GLY A 369 -18.04 1.44 -30.36
CA GLY A 369 -17.68 0.02 -30.26
C GLY A 369 -17.92 -0.54 -28.86
N VAL A 370 -17.51 0.18 -27.81
CA VAL A 370 -17.74 -0.21 -26.41
C VAL A 370 -19.23 -0.25 -26.09
N LEU A 371 -20.01 0.75 -26.53
CA LEU A 371 -21.47 0.76 -26.33
C LEU A 371 -22.15 -0.44 -27.01
N GLY A 372 -21.72 -0.77 -28.23
CA GLY A 372 -22.22 -1.94 -28.96
C GLY A 372 -21.95 -3.25 -28.23
N LEU A 373 -20.74 -3.44 -27.70
CA LEU A 373 -20.38 -4.64 -26.93
C LEU A 373 -21.20 -4.75 -25.63
N LEU A 374 -21.42 -3.65 -24.93
CA LEU A 374 -22.27 -3.62 -23.72
C LEU A 374 -23.73 -3.99 -24.06
N ALA A 375 -24.29 -3.42 -25.12
CA ALA A 375 -25.65 -3.73 -25.55
C ALA A 375 -25.80 -5.22 -25.92
N VAL A 376 -24.84 -5.80 -26.64
CA VAL A 376 -24.82 -7.23 -26.97
C VAL A 376 -24.72 -8.09 -25.71
N GLY A 377 -23.88 -7.71 -24.74
CA GLY A 377 -23.77 -8.39 -23.45
C GLY A 377 -25.08 -8.38 -22.64
N ILE A 378 -25.79 -7.25 -22.62
CA ILE A 378 -27.10 -7.11 -21.96
C ILE A 378 -28.15 -8.01 -22.63
N VAL A 379 -28.21 -8.03 -23.97
CA VAL A 379 -29.16 -8.88 -24.70
C VAL A 379 -28.85 -10.36 -24.46
N PHE A 380 -27.58 -10.74 -24.47
CA PHE A 380 -27.15 -12.11 -24.20
C PHE A 380 -27.53 -12.56 -22.78
N THR A 381 -27.23 -11.76 -21.76
CA THR A 381 -27.56 -12.07 -20.36
C THR A 381 -29.07 -12.18 -20.15
N GLN A 382 -29.88 -11.28 -20.72
CA GLN A 382 -31.33 -11.39 -20.65
C GLN A 382 -31.86 -12.67 -21.31
N ARG A 383 -31.30 -13.05 -22.46
CA ARG A 383 -31.67 -14.28 -23.16
C ARG A 383 -31.36 -15.52 -22.31
N GLU A 384 -30.19 -15.56 -21.68
CA GLU A 384 -29.80 -16.73 -20.88
C GLU A 384 -30.58 -16.81 -19.56
N PHE A 385 -30.91 -15.68 -18.94
CA PHE A 385 -31.84 -15.66 -17.80
C PHE A 385 -33.22 -16.21 -18.17
N ARG A 386 -33.76 -15.84 -19.34
CA ARG A 386 -35.04 -16.38 -19.82
C ARG A 386 -34.95 -17.89 -20.05
N ARG A 387 -33.86 -18.36 -20.65
CA ARG A 387 -33.62 -19.79 -20.88
C ARG A 387 -33.50 -20.58 -19.57
N LEU A 388 -32.75 -20.08 -18.60
CA LEU A 388 -32.58 -20.75 -17.31
C LEU A 388 -33.88 -20.76 -16.50
N SER A 389 -34.70 -19.70 -16.62
CA SER A 389 -36.01 -19.63 -15.98
C SER A 389 -36.98 -20.69 -16.52
N THR A 390 -37.01 -20.91 -17.85
CA THR A 390 -37.87 -21.95 -18.44
C THR A 390 -37.41 -23.35 -18.05
N GLU A 391 -36.10 -23.62 -18.02
CA GLU A 391 -35.56 -24.90 -17.53
C GLU A 391 -35.88 -25.15 -16.04
N ALA A 392 -35.81 -24.11 -15.20
CA ALA A 392 -36.14 -24.22 -13.78
C ALA A 392 -37.62 -24.55 -13.55
N HIS A 393 -38.53 -23.98 -14.35
CA HIS A 393 -39.95 -24.32 -14.31
C HIS A 393 -40.22 -25.78 -14.68
N MET A 394 -39.55 -26.31 -15.71
CA MET A 394 -39.67 -27.73 -16.07
C MET A 394 -39.18 -28.65 -14.94
N ARG A 395 -38.03 -28.34 -14.32
CA ARG A 395 -37.48 -29.15 -13.22
C ARG A 395 -38.40 -29.16 -11.99
N ARG A 396 -39.06 -28.03 -11.66
CA ARG A 396 -40.03 -27.99 -10.55
C ARG A 396 -41.26 -28.85 -10.84
N SER A 397 -41.77 -28.84 -12.07
CA SER A 397 -42.90 -29.69 -12.48
C SER A 397 -42.56 -31.19 -12.42
N LEU A 398 -41.34 -31.58 -12.81
CA LEU A 398 -40.87 -32.96 -12.69
C LEU A 398 -40.69 -33.42 -11.23
N ARG A 399 -40.25 -32.51 -10.34
CA ARG A 399 -40.03 -32.84 -8.92
C ARG A 399 -41.33 -33.11 -8.17
N THR A 400 -42.41 -32.42 -8.50
CA THR A 400 -43.73 -32.67 -7.89
C THR A 400 -44.30 -34.04 -8.24
N HIS A 401 -43.96 -34.60 -9.41
CA HIS A 401 -44.38 -35.96 -9.78
C HIS A 401 -43.55 -37.08 -9.12
N LEU A 402 -42.29 -36.81 -8.76
CA LEU A 402 -41.41 -37.79 -8.12
C LEU A 402 -41.64 -37.90 -6.60
N VAL A 403 -41.97 -36.80 -5.91
CA VAL A 403 -42.23 -36.82 -4.45
C VAL A 403 -43.55 -37.53 -4.10
N ALA A 404 -44.53 -37.58 -5.02
CA ALA A 404 -45.79 -38.29 -4.80
C ALA A 404 -45.67 -39.83 -4.79
N ARG A 405 -44.49 -40.40 -5.08
CA ARG A 405 -44.29 -41.86 -5.21
C ARG A 405 -43.33 -42.49 -4.19
N ALA A 406 -42.81 -41.73 -3.23
CA ALA A 406 -41.84 -42.22 -2.25
C ALA A 406 -42.23 -41.88 -0.80
N LEU A 407 -43.17 -42.67 -0.24
CA LEU A 407 -43.26 -42.94 1.19
C LEU A 407 -43.42 -44.46 1.31
N PRO A 408 -42.60 -45.16 2.13
CA PRO A 408 -43.00 -45.35 3.53
C PRO A 408 -41.87 -45.36 4.59
N ILE A 409 -42.29 -45.02 5.82
CA ILE A 409 -41.99 -45.64 7.13
C ILE A 409 -40.51 -45.89 7.49
N VAL A 410 -39.95 -45.10 8.44
CA VAL A 410 -38.95 -45.59 9.41
C VAL A 410 -39.19 -44.98 10.79
N ALA A 411 -39.16 -45.86 11.78
CA ALA A 411 -39.48 -45.66 13.18
C ALA A 411 -38.36 -44.99 13.99
N ARG A 412 -38.78 -44.46 15.14
CA ARG A 412 -38.05 -43.70 16.16
C ARG A 412 -37.24 -44.65 17.06
N GLN A 413 -35.93 -44.43 17.20
CA GLN A 413 -35.09 -45.17 18.15
C GLN A 413 -34.38 -44.21 19.14
N ASN A 414 -34.62 -44.46 20.42
CA ASN A 414 -34.03 -43.82 21.60
C ASN A 414 -32.56 -44.24 21.76
N ASN A 415 -31.66 -43.30 22.06
CA ASN A 415 -30.37 -43.60 22.70
C ASN A 415 -30.16 -42.65 23.88
N SER A 416 -30.13 -43.23 25.09
CA SER A 416 -29.67 -42.60 26.32
C SER A 416 -28.14 -42.74 26.40
N TRP A 417 -27.46 -41.68 26.83
CA TRP A 417 -26.05 -41.72 27.19
C TRP A 417 -25.91 -41.56 28.70
N VAL A 418 -25.25 -42.55 29.31
CA VAL A 418 -24.83 -42.60 30.71
C VAL A 418 -23.60 -41.72 30.88
N VAL A 419 -23.64 -40.79 31.84
CA VAL A 419 -22.51 -39.94 32.23
C VAL A 419 -21.83 -40.54 33.46
N GLU A 420 -20.56 -40.87 33.30
CA GLU A 420 -19.66 -41.38 34.33
C GLU A 420 -19.17 -40.24 35.24
N LYS A 421 -19.26 -40.44 36.56
CA LYS A 421 -18.87 -39.50 37.62
C LYS A 421 -17.40 -39.70 37.98
N THR A 422 -16.60 -38.64 37.93
CA THR A 422 -15.35 -38.58 38.71
C THR A 422 -15.13 -37.22 39.38
N SER A 423 -15.02 -37.33 40.70
CA SER A 423 -14.15 -36.61 41.64
C SER A 423 -14.37 -35.12 41.98
N ARG A 424 -14.44 -34.89 43.29
CA ARG A 424 -14.76 -33.66 44.01
C ARG A 424 -13.49 -32.90 44.40
N ARG A 425 -13.50 -31.57 44.29
CA ARG A 425 -12.86 -30.62 45.22
C ARG A 425 -13.77 -29.39 45.40
N PRO A 426 -13.93 -28.84 46.62
CA PRO A 426 -14.82 -27.71 46.85
C PRO A 426 -14.07 -26.39 46.61
N ILE A 427 -14.66 -25.51 45.79
CA ILE A 427 -14.31 -24.08 45.72
C ILE A 427 -15.55 -23.31 46.18
N ALA A 428 -15.31 -22.30 47.01
CA ALA A 428 -16.31 -21.48 47.69
C ALA A 428 -17.29 -20.82 46.70
N LEU A 429 -18.57 -20.87 47.07
CA LEU A 429 -19.69 -20.25 46.36
C LEU A 429 -19.73 -18.73 46.64
N VAL A 430 -19.64 -17.93 45.58
CA VAL A 430 -20.10 -16.54 45.52
C VAL A 430 -21.46 -16.53 44.82
N PRO A 431 -22.49 -15.81 45.32
CA PRO A 431 -23.82 -15.88 44.76
C PRO A 431 -23.93 -15.02 43.48
N THR A 432 -24.00 -15.65 42.31
CA THR A 432 -24.39 -15.00 41.06
C THR A 432 -25.90 -15.15 40.84
N GLY A 433 -26.65 -14.14 41.26
CA GLY A 433 -28.06 -13.97 40.92
C GLY A 433 -28.25 -12.79 39.97
N ARG A 434 -28.10 -13.00 38.65
CA ARG A 434 -28.66 -12.10 37.64
C ARG A 434 -29.04 -12.87 36.38
N LYS A 435 -30.34 -12.85 36.06
CA LYS A 435 -30.92 -13.42 34.83
C LYS A 435 -30.37 -12.66 33.60
N PRO A 436 -30.13 -13.33 32.46
CA PRO A 436 -29.83 -12.63 31.21
C PRO A 436 -31.11 -12.00 30.67
N GLN A 437 -31.18 -10.68 30.70
CA GLN A 437 -32.21 -9.92 29.98
C GLN A 437 -31.79 -9.80 28.51
N ALA A 438 -32.73 -10.15 27.63
CA ALA A 438 -32.60 -10.03 26.19
C ALA A 438 -32.59 -8.55 25.76
N SER A 439 -31.42 -8.03 25.36
CA SER A 439 -31.28 -6.81 24.57
C SER A 439 -29.93 -6.75 23.83
N SER A 440 -29.58 -7.85 23.15
CA SER A 440 -28.25 -8.01 22.54
C SER A 440 -28.02 -7.23 21.24
N ALA A 441 -29.04 -6.59 20.65
CA ALA A 441 -28.89 -5.86 19.38
C ALA A 441 -28.50 -4.37 19.56
N LYS A 442 -28.79 -3.76 20.72
CA LYS A 442 -28.51 -2.33 20.95
C LYS A 442 -27.12 -2.07 21.56
N ARG A 443 -26.48 -3.08 22.15
CA ARG A 443 -25.13 -3.00 22.76
C ARG A 443 -23.96 -3.20 21.80
N LEU A 444 -24.19 -3.65 20.56
CA LEU A 444 -23.13 -3.86 19.58
C LEU A 444 -22.54 -2.55 19.02
N LYS A 445 -23.29 -1.43 19.10
CA LYS A 445 -22.76 -0.10 18.76
C LYS A 445 -21.85 0.47 19.86
N ASP A 446 -22.13 0.19 21.13
CA ASP A 446 -21.35 0.72 22.26
C ASP A 446 -20.01 -0.01 22.47
N TRP A 447 -19.85 -1.23 21.94
CA TRP A 447 -18.59 -1.99 21.95
C TRP A 447 -17.71 -1.72 20.73
N TRP A 448 -18.25 -0.98 19.76
CA TRP A 448 -17.62 -0.62 18.51
C TRP A 448 -17.88 0.86 18.25
N CYS A 449 -17.47 1.71 19.20
CA CYS A 449 -17.41 3.15 18.98
C CYS A 449 -16.20 3.44 18.07
N PRO A 450 -16.42 3.94 16.84
CA PRO A 450 -15.33 4.46 16.02
C PRO A 450 -14.59 5.61 16.73
N GLU A 451 -15.26 6.29 17.68
CA GLU A 451 -14.72 7.42 18.46
C GLU A 451 -13.67 6.99 19.51
N GLU A 452 -13.75 5.80 20.11
CA GLU A 452 -12.69 5.29 21.00
C GLU A 452 -11.41 4.90 20.23
N PHE A 453 -11.51 4.72 18.91
CA PHE A 453 -10.34 4.62 18.01
C PHE A 453 -9.96 5.96 17.37
N GLY A 454 -10.81 7.00 17.50
CA GLY A 454 -10.55 8.34 16.98
C GLY A 454 -9.69 9.19 17.91
N ASP A 455 -9.83 8.99 19.23
CA ASP A 455 -9.15 9.82 20.24
C ASP A 455 -7.93 9.14 20.90
N ALA A 456 -7.64 7.88 20.57
CA ALA A 456 -6.49 7.12 21.08
C ALA A 456 -5.54 6.58 19.99
N CYS A 457 -5.53 7.19 18.79
CA CYS A 457 -4.66 6.81 17.66
C CYS A 457 -4.27 8.00 16.76
#